data_AF-A0A534N9I0-F1
#
_entry.id   AF-A0A534N9I0-F1
#
_cell.length_a   1.000
_cell.length_b   1.000
_cell.length_c   1.000
_cell.angle_alpha   90.00
_cell.angle_beta   90.00
_cell.angle_gamma   90.00
#
_symmetry.space_group_name_H-M   'P 1'
#
loop_
_entity.id
_entity.type
_entity.pdbx_description
1 polymer ?
#
loop_
_entity_poly.entity_id
_entity_poly.type
_entity_poly.pdbx_seq_one_letter_code
_entity_poly.pdbx_strand_id
1 'polypeptide(L)'
;MATKTTTRFRELLKRPELLVMPGGFGPLHARMAEALGYEAFFMAGSQIAAYLYGLPDVGLIGFGEMVEAARRLATGCDIAIFADADTGYGNA
;
A
#
# COMPACT_ATOMS: atom_id res chain seq x y z
N MET A 1 15.11 16.44 11.96
CA MET A 1 13.81 16.11 11.34
C MET A 1 13.78 14.62 11.08
N ALA A 2 12.65 13.95 11.29
CA ALA A 2 12.52 12.53 10.97
C ALA A 2 12.67 12.31 9.45
N THR A 3 13.34 11.22 9.06
CA THR A 3 13.49 10.82 7.65
C THR A 3 12.12 10.56 7.04
N LYS A 4 11.86 11.08 5.83
CA LYS A 4 10.59 10.83 5.11
C LYS A 4 10.43 9.32 4.84
N THR A 5 9.21 8.80 4.96
CA THR A 5 8.89 7.39 4.69
C THR A 5 9.33 6.95 3.29
N THR A 6 9.19 7.81 2.28
CA THR A 6 9.64 7.53 0.91
C THR A 6 11.17 7.48 0.77
N THR A 7 11.93 8.19 1.60
CA THR A 7 13.39 8.08 1.65
C THR A 7 13.78 6.75 2.28
N ARG A 8 13.19 6.41 3.45
CA ARG A 8 13.40 5.11 4.11
C ARG A 8 13.08 3.95 3.18
N PHE A 9 11.97 3.99 2.45
CA PHE A 9 11.60 2.93 1.51
C PHE A 9 12.65 2.73 0.40
N ARG A 10 13.21 3.81 -0.17
CA ARG A 10 14.30 3.70 -1.15
C ARG A 10 15.56 3.09 -0.57
N GLU A 11 15.83 3.28 0.71
CA GLU A 11 16.94 2.63 1.40
C GLU A 11 16.67 1.14 1.60
N LEU A 12 15.44 0.77 1.98
CA LEU A 12 15.01 -0.64 2.08
C LEU A 12 15.18 -1.38 0.76
N LEU A 13 14.77 -0.79 -0.36
CA LEU A 13 14.88 -1.40 -1.70
C LEU A 13 16.32 -1.58 -2.19
N LYS A 14 17.30 -0.89 -1.60
CA LYS A 14 18.72 -1.00 -1.96
C LYS A 14 19.47 -2.05 -1.13
N ARG A 15 18.84 -2.57 -0.09
CA ARG A 15 19.44 -3.60 0.77
C ARG A 15 19.63 -4.90 -0.01
N PRO A 16 20.67 -5.69 0.28
CA PRO A 16 20.86 -6.99 -0.36
C PRO A 16 19.82 -8.03 0.08
N GLU A 17 19.18 -7.83 1.24
CA GLU A 17 18.14 -8.72 1.75
C GLU A 17 16.81 -8.56 1.02
N LEU A 18 16.02 -9.64 0.98
CA LEU A 18 14.64 -9.60 0.49
C LEU A 18 13.78 -8.72 1.40
N LEU A 19 13.23 -7.63 0.85
CA LEU A 19 12.20 -6.85 1.54
C LEU A 19 10.84 -7.54 1.42
N VAL A 20 10.39 -8.16 2.50
CA VAL A 20 9.06 -8.78 2.56
C VAL A 20 8.00 -7.72 2.85
N MET A 21 6.97 -7.68 2.00
CA MET A 21 5.83 -6.76 2.11
C MET A 21 4.54 -7.57 2.17
N PRO A 22 3.96 -7.80 3.36
CA PRO A 22 2.62 -8.35 3.47
C PRO A 22 1.62 -7.45 2.71
N GLY A 23 0.66 -8.07 2.03
CA GLY A 23 -0.34 -7.37 1.23
C GLY A 23 -1.68 -7.25 1.95
N GLY A 24 -2.38 -6.14 1.75
CA GLY A 24 -3.74 -5.96 2.25
C GLY A 24 -4.47 -4.74 1.69
N PHE A 25 -5.68 -4.51 2.19
CA PHE A 25 -6.58 -3.46 1.69
C PHE A 25 -6.95 -2.39 2.73
N GLY A 26 -6.48 -2.51 3.97
CA GLY A 26 -6.96 -1.63 5.06
C GLY A 26 -5.95 -1.36 6.17
N PRO A 27 -6.14 -0.27 6.95
CA PRO A 27 -5.17 0.21 7.93
C PRO A 27 -4.83 -0.80 9.03
N LEU A 28 -5.82 -1.59 9.47
CA LEU A 28 -5.59 -2.63 10.49
C LEU A 28 -4.56 -3.66 10.03
N HIS A 29 -4.60 -4.08 8.76
CA HIS A 29 -3.63 -5.03 8.21
C HIS A 29 -2.21 -4.45 8.20
N ALA A 30 -2.06 -3.18 7.82
CA ALA A 30 -0.76 -2.51 7.84
C ALA A 30 -0.21 -2.36 9.26
N ARG A 31 -1.07 -2.02 10.24
CA ARG A 31 -0.69 -1.98 11.66
C ARG A 31 -0.31 -3.34 12.21
N MET A 32 -0.98 -4.41 11.78
CA MET A 32 -0.60 -5.76 12.15
C MET A 32 0.77 -6.12 11.58
N ALA A 33 1.06 -5.78 10.32
CA ALA A 33 2.36 -6.00 9.72
C ALA A 33 3.46 -5.21 10.46
N GLU A 34 3.21 -3.95 10.78
CA GLU A 34 4.12 -3.12 11.59
C GLU A 34 4.39 -3.75 12.97
N ALA A 35 3.34 -4.20 13.68
CA ALA A 35 3.47 -4.85 14.97
C ALA A 35 4.24 -6.17 14.92
N LEU A 36 4.22 -6.86 13.77
CA LEU A 36 5.00 -8.08 13.50
C LEU A 36 6.44 -7.78 13.07
N GLY A 37 6.84 -6.51 12.96
CA GLY A 37 8.20 -6.09 12.64
C GLY A 37 8.51 -5.97 11.15
N TYR A 38 7.50 -6.03 10.26
CA TYR A 38 7.72 -5.74 8.85
C TYR A 38 8.04 -4.26 8.64
N GLU A 39 8.91 -3.96 7.69
CA GLU A 39 9.36 -2.58 7.43
C GLU A 39 8.57 -1.88 6.31
N ALA A 40 7.78 -2.65 5.56
CA ALA A 40 6.95 -2.17 4.47
C ALA A 40 5.71 -3.05 4.29
N PHE A 41 4.69 -2.49 3.65
CA PHE A 41 3.39 -3.13 3.41
C PHE A 41 2.91 -2.81 2.00
N PHE A 42 2.31 -3.80 1.33
CA PHE A 42 1.74 -3.63 0.00
C PHE A 42 0.25 -3.35 0.09
N MET A 43 -0.19 -2.22 -0.47
CA MET A 43 -1.60 -1.93 -0.70
C MET A 43 -2.03 -2.58 -2.01
N ALA A 44 -2.81 -3.65 -1.91
CA ALA A 44 -3.27 -4.41 -3.08
C ALA A 44 -4.55 -3.83 -3.67
N GLY A 45 -4.52 -3.35 -4.91
CA GLY A 45 -5.69 -2.79 -5.62
C GLY A 45 -6.80 -3.82 -5.80
N SER A 46 -6.43 -5.05 -6.16
CA SER A 46 -7.34 -6.19 -6.28
C SER A 46 -8.13 -6.47 -5.00
N GLN A 47 -7.49 -6.37 -3.83
CA GLN A 47 -8.16 -6.56 -2.55
C GLN A 47 -9.02 -5.36 -2.15
N ILE A 48 -8.63 -4.15 -2.54
CA ILE A 48 -9.48 -2.97 -2.37
C ILE A 48 -10.78 -3.14 -3.16
N ALA A 49 -10.69 -3.52 -4.44
CA ALA A 49 -11.86 -3.80 -5.28
C ALA A 49 -12.77 -4.88 -4.66
N ALA A 50 -12.17 -6.01 -4.26
CA ALA A 50 -12.92 -7.14 -3.72
C ALA A 50 -13.55 -6.85 -2.34
N TYR A 51 -12.76 -6.38 -1.37
CA TYR A 51 -13.19 -6.31 0.03
C TYR A 51 -13.87 -5.00 0.41
N LEU A 52 -13.56 -3.88 -0.25
CA LEU A 52 -14.22 -2.60 0.04
C LEU A 52 -15.43 -2.33 -0.86
N TYR A 53 -15.42 -2.85 -2.09
CA TYR A 53 -16.46 -2.56 -3.08
C TYR A 53 -17.24 -3.79 -3.56
N GLY A 54 -16.80 -5.01 -3.23
CA GLY A 54 -17.46 -6.23 -3.70
C GLY A 54 -17.33 -6.42 -5.22
N LEU A 55 -16.29 -5.86 -5.84
CA LEU A 55 -16.07 -5.86 -7.28
C LEU A 55 -14.89 -6.75 -7.68
N PRO A 56 -14.92 -7.35 -8.88
CA PRO A 56 -13.76 -8.04 -9.42
C PRO A 56 -12.65 -7.05 -9.80
N ASP A 57 -11.41 -7.53 -9.81
CA ASP A 57 -10.23 -6.77 -10.20
C ASP A 57 -10.11 -6.67 -11.73
N VAL A 58 -10.95 -5.81 -12.32
CA VAL A 58 -11.02 -5.58 -13.77
C VAL A 58 -11.08 -4.08 -14.11
N GLY A 59 -10.52 -3.23 -13.24
CA GLY A 59 -10.44 -1.78 -13.46
C GLY A 59 -11.76 -1.01 -13.26
N LEU A 60 -12.66 -1.51 -12.39
CA LEU A 60 -13.95 -0.86 -12.11
C LEU A 60 -13.86 0.24 -11.04
N ILE A 61 -12.87 0.17 -10.15
CA ILE A 61 -12.59 1.24 -9.18
C ILE A 61 -11.62 2.25 -9.78
N GLY A 62 -11.79 3.53 -9.45
CA GLY A 62 -11.02 4.61 -10.03
C GLY A 62 -9.90 5.13 -9.13
N PHE A 63 -9.24 6.17 -9.62
CA PHE A 63 -8.16 6.85 -8.91
C PHE A 63 -8.58 7.36 -7.53
N GLY A 64 -9.82 7.87 -7.41
CA GLY A 64 -10.34 8.44 -6.17
C GLY A 64 -10.42 7.40 -5.05
N GLU A 65 -10.97 6.24 -5.35
CA GLU A 65 -11.08 5.11 -4.42
C GLU A 65 -9.70 4.65 -3.93
N MET A 66 -8.73 4.59 -4.84
CA MET A 66 -7.38 4.11 -4.57
C MET A 66 -6.55 5.11 -3.78
N VAL A 67 -6.66 6.41 -4.08
CA VAL A 67 -6.05 7.49 -3.28
C VAL A 67 -6.62 7.51 -1.87
N GLU A 68 -7.93 7.30 -1.71
CA GLU A 68 -8.54 7.25 -0.39
C GLU A 68 -8.06 6.04 0.42
N ALA A 69 -7.96 4.86 -0.21
CA ALA A 69 -7.38 3.68 0.44
C ALA A 69 -5.91 3.93 0.85
N ALA A 70 -5.10 4.50 -0.03
CA ALA A 70 -3.70 4.83 0.24
C ALA A 70 -3.57 5.83 1.39
N ARG A 71 -4.42 6.87 1.44
CA ARG A 71 -4.48 7.85 2.52
C ARG A 71 -4.78 7.18 3.86
N ARG A 72 -5.77 6.28 3.91
CA ARG A 72 -6.14 5.56 5.15
C ARG A 72 -5.00 4.67 5.63
N LEU A 73 -4.33 3.95 4.73
CA LEU A 73 -3.19 3.10 5.07
C LEU A 73 -1.99 3.92 5.56
N ALA A 74 -1.61 4.97 4.82
CA ALA A 74 -0.47 5.82 5.17
C ALA A 74 -0.67 6.64 6.45
N THR A 75 -1.91 6.88 6.87
CA THR A 75 -2.22 7.52 8.16
C THR A 75 -2.36 6.52 9.31
N GLY A 76 -2.43 5.22 9.00
CA GLY A 76 -2.66 4.15 9.96
C GLY A 76 -1.41 3.56 10.60
N CYS A 77 -0.24 3.70 9.97
CA CYS A 77 1.03 3.12 10.43
C CYS A 77 2.24 3.95 9.97
N ASP A 78 3.42 3.70 10.54
CA ASP A 78 4.66 4.43 10.25
C ASP A 78 5.59 3.69 9.26
N ILE A 79 5.28 2.44 8.94
CA ILE A 79 5.99 1.64 7.92
C ILE A 79 5.68 2.10 6.49
N ALA A 80 6.55 1.76 5.54
CA ALA A 80 6.39 2.19 4.16
C ALA A 80 5.20 1.48 3.48
N ILE A 81 4.31 2.24 2.84
CA ILE A 81 3.24 1.69 2.01
C ILE A 81 3.66 1.73 0.54
N PHE A 82 3.75 0.56 -0.09
CA PHE A 82 3.89 0.42 -1.54
C PHE A 82 2.48 0.28 -2.14
N ALA A 83 2.06 1.28 -2.89
CA ALA A 83 0.69 1.39 -3.39
C ALA A 83 0.56 0.92 -4.84
N ASP A 84 -0.39 0.02 -5.08
CA ASP A 84 -0.88 -0.29 -6.41
C ASP A 84 -1.54 0.94 -7.05
N ALA A 85 -1.23 1.20 -8.31
CA ALA A 85 -1.72 2.32 -9.09
C ALA A 85 -2.31 1.89 -10.44
N ASP A 86 -2.59 0.59 -10.60
CA ASP A 86 -3.00 -0.04 -11.86
C ASP A 86 -2.13 0.44 -13.04
N THR A 87 -2.76 1.02 -14.06
CA THR A 87 -2.13 1.62 -15.24
C THR A 87 -2.17 3.15 -15.20
N GLY A 88 -2.50 3.76 -14.06
CA GLY A 88 -2.49 5.21 -13.86
C GLY A 88 -3.84 5.93 -14.00
N TYR A 89 -4.96 5.20 -14.12
CA TYR A 89 -6.35 5.74 -14.09
C TYR A 89 -6.64 6.92 -15.02
N GLY A 90 -5.97 6.98 -16.16
CA GLY A 90 -6.18 7.97 -17.21
C GLY A 90 -6.12 7.33 -18.58
N ASN A 91 -6.23 8.16 -19.62
CA ASN A 91 -6.06 7.68 -20.98
C ASN A 91 -4.55 7.55 -21.26
N ALA A 92 -4.15 6.42 -21.84
CA ALA A 92 -2.80 6.18 -22.36
C ALA A 92 -2.44 7.17 -23.48
#